data_AF-A0A5J4L1N5-F1
#
_entry.id   AF-A0A5J4L1N5-F1
#
_cell.length_a   1.000
_cell.length_b   1.000
_cell.length_c   1.000
_cell.angle_alpha   90.00
_cell.angle_beta   90.00
_cell.angle_gamma   90.00
#
_symmetry.space_group_name_H-M   'P 1'
#
loop_
_entity.id
_entity.type
_entity.pdbx_description
1 polymer ?
#
loop_
_entity_poly.entity_id
_entity_poly.type
_entity_poly.pdbx_seq_one_letter_code
_entity_poly.pdbx_strand_id
1 'polypeptide(L)'
;MNFDTTTERFLVLLNWGVLTELQLRAAETTAIARGIEIEKVLIREFGVPKRILLQALSDYYNCPFVEYDEKMPIPPELLSGLDSERLSMSQWFPIIRDGDIVVIAASNPEDPMIHDEVKKYIRADKYEFWIALSEDIQWFIQDFLHAKPGYLIGTERTGLAFWRNTMAHWRTRLACYRNDLANARTDLAVLRWGLGFIAISDTLMRTQKFGSKFYLYWLMMATGFVLGVRGLSGYLRIRKSRMSPPQHQTLVEVTSATLNFLEHYHFIENTGVEVPTKKTMLARLGDFLANHCTILYPSPSSRERTHLARERNVLAAQRTVAACYRTIYARARTGLAFIRTGISFSSIGLGLIHYFSFSLLTLFDSLLIVSGMLMIIDGILWYMPVRKEQSEIPRCPVTE
;
A
#
# COMPACT_ATOMS: atom_id res chain seq x y z
N MET A 1 -40.36 37.25 -16.42
CA MET A 1 -38.91 37.32 -16.16
C MET A 1 -38.29 36.27 -17.03
N ASN A 2 -37.44 36.64 -17.98
CA ASN A 2 -36.92 35.70 -18.98
C ASN A 2 -35.61 35.11 -18.45
N PHE A 3 -35.62 33.82 -18.15
CA PHE A 3 -34.41 33.04 -18.01
C PHE A 3 -33.90 32.69 -19.41
N ASP A 4 -32.59 32.49 -19.57
CA ASP A 4 -32.07 31.99 -20.82
C ASP A 4 -32.56 30.54 -21.05
N THR A 5 -32.68 30.11 -22.31
CA THR A 5 -33.16 28.77 -22.70
C THR A 5 -32.41 27.63 -21.98
N THR A 6 -31.11 27.84 -21.72
CA THR A 6 -30.23 26.94 -20.97
C THR A 6 -30.55 26.83 -19.48
N THR A 7 -31.28 27.79 -18.91
CA THR A 7 -31.61 27.89 -17.48
C THR A 7 -33.06 27.44 -17.21
N GLU A 8 -33.93 27.52 -18.22
CA GLU A 8 -35.32 27.05 -18.16
C GLU A 8 -35.43 25.56 -17.79
N ARG A 9 -34.51 24.73 -18.29
CA ARG A 9 -34.43 23.28 -17.98
C ARG A 9 -34.21 22.96 -16.49
N PHE A 10 -33.78 23.92 -15.67
CA PHE A 10 -33.55 23.73 -14.23
C PHE A 10 -34.64 24.34 -13.34
N LEU A 11 -35.67 24.97 -13.91
CA LEU A 11 -36.78 25.56 -13.14
C LEU A 11 -37.52 24.51 -12.30
N VAL A 12 -37.55 23.25 -12.75
CA VAL A 12 -38.11 22.13 -11.99
C VAL A 12 -37.43 21.95 -10.63
N LEU A 13 -36.12 22.24 -10.53
CA LEU A 13 -35.37 22.17 -9.27
C LEU A 13 -35.80 23.22 -8.24
N LEU A 14 -36.34 24.37 -8.70
CA LEU A 14 -36.92 25.39 -7.83
C LEU A 14 -38.25 24.89 -7.24
N ASN A 15 -39.08 24.24 -8.06
CA ASN A 15 -40.35 23.66 -7.62
C ASN A 15 -40.16 22.55 -6.58
N TRP A 16 -39.08 21.77 -6.69
CA TRP A 16 -38.72 20.74 -5.71
C TRP A 16 -38.05 21.29 -4.45
N GLY A 17 -37.77 22.59 -4.37
CA GLY A 17 -37.10 23.23 -3.23
C GLY A 17 -35.64 22.82 -3.05
N VAL A 18 -35.01 22.23 -4.07
CA VAL A 18 -33.60 21.82 -4.05
C VAL A 18 -32.68 23.02 -4.20
N LEU A 19 -33.12 24.03 -4.96
CA LEU A 19 -32.41 25.29 -5.18
C LEU A 19 -33.35 26.47 -4.94
N THR A 20 -32.78 27.58 -4.50
CA THR A 20 -33.46 28.89 -4.51
C THR A 20 -33.16 29.64 -5.81
N GLU A 21 -34.05 30.56 -6.20
CA GLU A 21 -33.88 31.35 -7.41
C GLU A 21 -32.57 32.16 -7.40
N LEU A 22 -32.16 32.64 -6.23
CA LEU A 22 -30.88 33.34 -6.04
C LEU A 22 -29.68 32.42 -6.30
N GLN A 23 -29.73 31.17 -5.84
CA GLN A 23 -28.67 30.19 -6.07
C GLN A 23 -28.58 29.79 -7.55
N LEU A 24 -29.72 29.63 -8.23
CA LEU A 24 -29.74 29.29 -9.66
C LEU A 24 -29.11 30.41 -10.51
N ARG A 25 -29.44 31.68 -10.23
CA ARG A 25 -28.82 32.84 -10.91
C ARG A 25 -27.33 32.96 -10.58
N ALA A 26 -26.93 32.66 -9.34
CA ALA A 26 -25.51 32.64 -8.97
C ALA A 26 -24.75 31.53 -9.71
N ALA A 27 -25.35 30.36 -9.89
CA ALA A 27 -24.77 29.27 -10.67
C ALA A 27 -24.61 29.66 -12.15
N GLU A 28 -25.62 30.30 -12.74
CA GLU A 28 -25.59 30.78 -14.12
C GLU A 28 -24.48 31.82 -14.36
N THR A 29 -24.39 32.84 -13.50
CA THR A 29 -23.32 33.85 -13.62
C THR A 29 -21.93 33.24 -13.46
N THR A 30 -21.79 32.24 -12.59
CA THR A 30 -20.51 31.52 -12.39
C THR A 30 -20.15 30.63 -13.59
N ALA A 31 -21.14 29.95 -14.18
CA ALA A 31 -20.98 29.14 -15.38
C ALA A 31 -20.51 29.99 -16.57
N ILE A 32 -21.16 31.14 -16.80
CA ILE A 32 -20.81 32.08 -17.86
C ILE A 32 -19.42 32.68 -17.63
N ALA A 33 -19.11 33.11 -16.39
CA ALA A 33 -17.82 33.72 -16.07
C ALA A 33 -16.63 32.76 -16.28
N ARG A 34 -16.84 31.45 -16.10
CA ARG A 34 -15.79 30.43 -16.24
C ARG A 34 -15.81 29.68 -17.57
N GLY A 35 -16.86 29.86 -18.39
CA GLY A 35 -17.06 29.08 -19.61
C GLY A 35 -17.25 27.58 -19.35
N ILE A 36 -17.85 27.23 -18.21
CA ILE A 36 -18.11 25.83 -17.81
C ILE A 36 -19.61 25.58 -17.88
N GLU A 37 -20.01 24.35 -18.19
CA GLU A 37 -21.40 23.89 -18.15
C GLU A 37 -22.04 24.12 -16.78
N ILE A 38 -23.26 24.67 -16.79
CA ILE A 38 -24.03 25.00 -15.58
C ILE A 38 -24.30 23.76 -14.71
N GLU A 39 -24.46 22.59 -15.33
CA GLU A 39 -24.62 21.28 -14.68
C GLU A 39 -23.46 21.00 -13.71
N LYS A 40 -22.22 21.29 -14.12
CA LYS A 40 -21.02 21.06 -13.30
C LYS A 40 -20.96 22.01 -12.12
N VAL A 41 -21.37 23.27 -12.33
CA VAL A 41 -21.42 24.28 -11.26
C VAL A 41 -22.47 23.89 -10.22
N LEU A 42 -23.66 23.47 -10.66
CA LEU A 42 -24.74 23.02 -9.79
C LEU A 42 -24.33 21.81 -8.92
N ILE A 43 -23.61 20.85 -9.50
CA ILE A 43 -23.13 19.67 -8.75
C ILE A 43 -22.01 20.05 -7.77
N ARG A 44 -20.96 20.76 -8.24
CA ARG A 44 -19.73 20.95 -7.47
C ARG A 44 -19.84 22.05 -6.41
N GLU A 45 -20.52 23.14 -6.71
CA GLU A 45 -20.55 24.32 -5.82
C GLU A 45 -21.84 24.41 -5.01
N PHE A 46 -22.97 24.04 -5.62
CA PHE A 46 -24.28 24.09 -4.98
C PHE A 46 -24.71 22.74 -4.40
N GLY A 47 -23.91 21.68 -4.57
CA GLY A 47 -24.12 20.37 -3.95
C GLY A 47 -25.37 19.64 -4.45
N VAL A 48 -25.88 19.98 -5.64
CA VAL A 48 -27.06 19.33 -6.20
C VAL A 48 -26.72 17.87 -6.52
N PRO A 49 -27.47 16.89 -5.97
CA PRO A 49 -27.22 15.49 -6.28
C PRO A 49 -27.42 15.24 -7.78
N LYS A 50 -26.44 14.61 -8.42
CA LYS A 50 -26.43 14.30 -9.85
C LYS A 50 -27.70 13.61 -10.35
N ARG A 51 -28.24 12.66 -9.56
CA ARG A 51 -29.48 11.94 -9.89
C ARG A 51 -30.70 12.86 -9.96
N ILE A 52 -30.79 13.86 -9.06
CA ILE A 52 -31.89 14.83 -9.05
C ILE A 52 -31.77 15.77 -10.26
N LEU A 53 -30.53 16.15 -10.62
CA LEU A 53 -30.27 16.94 -11.82
C LEU A 53 -30.69 16.20 -13.10
N LEU A 54 -30.29 14.93 -13.24
CA LEU A 54 -30.69 14.08 -14.36
C LEU A 54 -32.21 13.86 -14.42
N GLN A 55 -32.86 13.72 -13.27
CA GLN A 55 -34.32 13.60 -13.20
C GLN A 55 -35.01 14.89 -13.66
N ALA A 56 -34.52 16.06 -13.26
CA ALA A 56 -35.05 17.34 -13.74
C ALA A 56 -34.90 17.49 -15.26
N LEU A 57 -33.76 17.06 -15.82
CA LEU A 57 -33.54 17.08 -17.27
C LEU A 57 -34.41 16.04 -18.00
N SER A 58 -34.62 14.87 -17.40
CA SER A 58 -35.51 13.83 -17.91
C SER A 58 -36.97 14.31 -18.02
N ASP A 59 -37.45 15.01 -16.99
CA ASP A 59 -38.78 15.60 -16.97
C ASP A 59 -38.93 16.74 -18.00
N TYR A 60 -37.86 17.53 -18.21
CA TYR A 60 -37.84 18.61 -19.18
C TYR A 60 -37.88 18.12 -20.64
N TYR A 61 -36.98 17.19 -21.01
CA TYR A 61 -36.88 16.63 -22.36
C TYR A 61 -37.87 15.48 -22.62
N ASN A 62 -38.66 15.07 -21.63
CA ASN A 62 -39.58 13.95 -21.69
C ASN A 62 -38.94 12.65 -22.24
N CYS A 63 -37.72 12.36 -21.79
CA CYS A 63 -36.95 11.17 -22.20
C CYS A 63 -36.30 10.50 -20.98
N PRO A 64 -36.05 9.17 -21.02
CA PRO A 64 -35.32 8.49 -19.95
C PRO A 64 -33.90 9.04 -19.79
N PHE A 65 -33.37 9.01 -18.57
CA PHE A 65 -31.99 9.40 -18.31
C PHE A 65 -31.10 8.18 -18.09
N VAL A 66 -29.79 8.36 -18.33
CA VAL A 66 -28.78 7.36 -18.05
C VAL A 66 -27.57 7.99 -17.36
N GLU A 67 -27.13 7.32 -16.31
CA GLU A 67 -25.85 7.61 -15.67
C GLU A 67 -24.82 6.58 -16.17
N TYR A 68 -23.57 7.01 -16.32
CA TYR A 68 -22.51 6.09 -16.66
C TYR A 68 -22.33 5.04 -15.55
N ASP A 69 -22.56 3.76 -15.90
CA ASP A 69 -22.21 2.61 -15.07
C ASP A 69 -21.20 1.73 -15.82
N GLU A 70 -20.03 1.56 -15.22
CA GLU A 70 -18.95 0.70 -15.71
C GLU A 70 -19.37 -0.77 -15.89
N LYS A 71 -20.46 -1.20 -15.25
CA LYS A 71 -20.95 -2.59 -15.36
C LYS A 71 -21.81 -2.83 -16.58
N MET A 72 -22.22 -1.78 -17.27
CA MET A 72 -23.11 -1.87 -18.43
C MET A 72 -22.29 -2.33 -19.64
N PRO A 73 -22.44 -3.59 -20.10
CA PRO A 73 -21.67 -4.06 -21.24
C PRO A 73 -22.22 -3.40 -22.51
N ILE A 74 -21.43 -2.52 -23.13
CA ILE A 74 -21.79 -1.91 -24.41
C ILE A 74 -21.59 -2.96 -25.50
N PRO A 75 -22.62 -3.28 -26.31
CA PRO A 75 -22.50 -4.27 -27.39
C PRO A 75 -21.36 -3.91 -28.35
N PRO A 76 -20.41 -4.84 -28.62
CA PRO A 76 -19.24 -4.55 -29.46
C PRO A 76 -19.60 -4.22 -30.92
N GLU A 77 -20.78 -4.62 -31.37
CA GLU A 77 -21.32 -4.28 -32.69
C GLU A 77 -21.56 -2.78 -32.86
N LEU A 78 -22.04 -2.09 -31.81
CA LEU A 78 -22.27 -0.64 -31.83
C LEU A 78 -20.96 0.14 -31.92
N LEU A 79 -19.88 -0.48 -31.49
CA LEU A 79 -18.54 0.10 -31.46
C LEU A 79 -17.80 -0.06 -32.80
N SER A 80 -18.27 -0.98 -33.65
CA SER A 80 -17.62 -1.26 -34.93
C SER A 80 -17.89 -0.14 -35.95
N GLY A 81 -16.82 0.56 -36.37
CA GLY A 81 -16.89 1.64 -37.36
C GLY A 81 -16.97 3.06 -36.80
N LEU A 82 -16.93 3.24 -35.48
CA LEU A 82 -16.82 4.56 -34.87
C LEU A 82 -15.37 5.07 -34.88
N ASP A 83 -15.18 6.32 -35.27
CA ASP A 83 -13.87 6.98 -35.27
C ASP A 83 -13.56 7.58 -33.89
N SER A 84 -12.45 7.13 -33.30
CA SER A 84 -11.99 7.53 -31.96
C SER A 84 -11.75 9.02 -31.81
N GLU A 85 -11.20 9.69 -32.83
CA GLU A 85 -10.84 11.12 -32.72
C GLU A 85 -12.09 12.00 -32.74
N ARG A 86 -13.09 11.64 -33.55
CA ARG A 86 -14.33 12.42 -33.66
C ARG A 86 -15.27 12.19 -32.47
N LEU A 87 -15.35 10.96 -31.97
CA LEU A 87 -16.15 10.65 -30.78
C LEU A 87 -15.72 11.49 -29.57
N SER A 88 -14.42 11.72 -29.39
CA SER A 88 -13.92 12.53 -28.26
C SER A 88 -14.46 13.97 -28.24
N MET A 89 -14.78 14.51 -29.42
CA MET A 89 -15.38 15.84 -29.59
C MET A 89 -16.91 15.81 -29.63
N SER A 90 -17.51 14.63 -29.72
CA SER A 90 -18.96 14.47 -29.78
C SER A 90 -19.60 14.51 -28.39
N GLN A 91 -20.89 14.88 -28.33
CA GLN A 91 -21.68 14.87 -27.10
C GLN A 91 -22.76 13.78 -27.11
N TRP A 92 -22.46 12.64 -27.72
CA TRP A 92 -23.32 11.47 -27.72
C TRP A 92 -22.52 10.17 -27.70
N PHE A 93 -23.14 9.08 -27.23
CA PHE A 93 -22.53 7.75 -27.23
C PHE A 93 -23.59 6.63 -27.29
N PRO A 94 -23.40 5.56 -28.10
CA PRO A 94 -24.35 4.45 -28.15
C PRO A 94 -24.18 3.50 -26.96
N ILE A 95 -25.28 3.17 -26.28
CA ILE A 95 -25.21 2.43 -25.00
C ILE A 95 -25.85 1.04 -25.06
N ILE A 96 -27.00 0.89 -25.74
CA ILE A 96 -27.77 -0.37 -25.80
C ILE A 96 -28.19 -0.63 -27.23
N ARG A 97 -28.14 -1.91 -27.64
CA ARG A 97 -28.84 -2.41 -28.81
C ARG A 97 -29.85 -3.45 -28.36
N ASP A 98 -31.13 -3.16 -28.54
CA ASP A 98 -32.23 -4.09 -28.26
C ASP A 98 -32.97 -4.40 -29.58
N GLY A 99 -32.53 -5.46 -30.25
CA GLY A 99 -32.98 -5.83 -31.59
C GLY A 99 -32.73 -4.71 -32.62
N ASP A 100 -33.82 -4.09 -33.08
CA ASP A 100 -33.84 -3.04 -34.11
C ASP A 100 -33.76 -1.62 -33.54
N ILE A 101 -33.80 -1.48 -32.20
CA ILE A 101 -33.73 -0.20 -31.49
C ILE A 101 -32.31 -0.01 -30.94
N VAL A 102 -31.71 1.14 -31.25
CA VAL A 102 -30.45 1.56 -30.64
C VAL A 102 -30.70 2.73 -29.69
N VAL A 103 -30.27 2.57 -28.45
CA VAL A 103 -30.35 3.59 -27.41
C VAL A 103 -29.05 4.38 -27.38
N ILE A 104 -29.17 5.70 -27.43
CA ILE A 104 -28.04 6.64 -27.49
C ILE A 104 -28.12 7.59 -26.31
N ALA A 105 -27.04 7.66 -25.54
CA ALA A 105 -26.84 8.69 -24.54
C ALA A 105 -26.45 10.00 -25.23
N ALA A 106 -27.15 11.09 -24.98
CA ALA A 106 -26.86 12.41 -25.55
C ALA A 106 -26.96 13.51 -24.49
N SER A 107 -26.12 14.55 -24.61
CA SER A 107 -26.15 15.72 -23.71
C SER A 107 -27.40 16.57 -23.94
N ASN A 108 -27.84 16.63 -25.20
CA ASN A 108 -29.04 17.31 -25.64
C ASN A 108 -29.82 16.40 -26.60
N PRO A 109 -30.83 15.65 -26.10
CA PRO A 109 -31.63 14.73 -26.90
C PRO A 109 -32.44 15.39 -28.03
N GLU A 110 -32.70 16.69 -27.97
CA GLU A 110 -33.50 17.41 -28.98
C GLU A 110 -32.64 18.06 -30.07
N ASP A 111 -31.31 18.01 -29.97
CA ASP A 111 -30.42 18.65 -30.93
C ASP A 111 -30.43 17.92 -32.30
N PRO A 112 -30.90 18.58 -33.39
CA PRO A 112 -30.94 17.96 -34.70
C PRO A 112 -29.54 17.62 -35.24
N MET A 113 -28.48 18.32 -34.82
CA MET A 113 -27.11 18.03 -35.26
C MET A 113 -26.63 16.69 -34.73
N ILE A 114 -26.95 16.37 -33.47
CA ILE A 114 -26.61 15.08 -32.85
C ILE A 114 -27.35 13.95 -33.56
N HIS A 115 -28.62 14.16 -33.93
CA HIS A 115 -29.42 13.16 -34.63
C HIS A 115 -28.86 12.81 -36.00
N ASP A 116 -28.45 13.81 -36.78
CA ASP A 116 -27.88 13.62 -38.10
C ASP A 116 -26.50 12.95 -38.03
N GLU A 117 -25.70 13.30 -37.02
CA GLU A 117 -24.40 12.69 -36.80
C GLU A 117 -24.53 11.21 -36.42
N VAL A 118 -25.41 10.88 -35.48
CA VAL A 118 -25.72 9.50 -35.09
C VAL A 118 -26.10 8.66 -36.30
N LYS A 119 -27.05 9.12 -37.12
CA LYS A 119 -27.56 8.38 -38.29
C LYS A 119 -26.49 8.12 -39.35
N LYS A 120 -25.42 8.93 -39.36
CA LYS A 120 -24.29 8.75 -40.27
C LYS A 120 -23.41 7.57 -39.87
N TYR A 121 -23.19 7.37 -38.56
CA TYR A 121 -22.25 6.36 -38.05
C TYR A 121 -22.94 5.06 -37.64
N ILE A 122 -24.14 5.14 -37.08
CA ILE A 122 -24.89 3.99 -36.59
C ILE A 122 -26.06 3.75 -37.54
N ARG A 123 -26.18 2.53 -38.04
CA ARG A 123 -27.31 2.10 -38.86
C ARG A 123 -28.27 1.28 -38.01
N ALA A 124 -29.41 1.87 -37.69
CA ALA A 124 -30.53 1.23 -37.01
C ALA A 124 -31.87 1.69 -37.61
N ASP A 125 -32.91 0.88 -37.42
CA ASP A 125 -34.26 1.20 -37.90
C ASP A 125 -34.97 2.20 -36.98
N LYS A 126 -34.67 2.14 -35.68
CA LYS A 126 -35.20 3.06 -34.65
C LYS A 126 -34.10 3.53 -33.70
N TYR A 127 -34.17 4.81 -33.33
CA TYR A 127 -33.26 5.44 -32.38
C TYR A 127 -34.04 5.95 -31.18
N GLU A 128 -33.54 5.64 -29.99
CA GLU A 128 -34.07 6.17 -28.73
C GLU A 128 -32.97 6.99 -28.05
N PHE A 129 -33.26 8.25 -27.71
CA PHE A 129 -32.28 9.15 -27.10
C PHE A 129 -32.55 9.25 -25.61
N TRP A 130 -31.53 8.96 -24.81
CA TRP A 130 -31.53 9.08 -23.36
C TRP A 130 -30.65 10.25 -22.95
N ILE A 131 -31.14 11.07 -22.01
CA ILE A 131 -30.37 12.20 -21.48
C ILE A 131 -29.24 11.68 -20.58
N ALA A 132 -28.02 12.11 -20.85
CA ALA A 132 -26.86 11.88 -19.99
C ALA A 132 -26.09 13.20 -19.81
N LEU A 133 -25.39 13.35 -18.69
CA LEU A 133 -24.52 14.52 -18.53
C LEU A 133 -23.35 14.43 -19.52
N SER A 134 -22.86 15.60 -19.95
CA SER A 134 -21.63 15.72 -20.75
C SER A 134 -20.46 14.94 -20.13
N GLU A 135 -20.33 14.98 -18.80
CA GLU A 135 -19.32 14.23 -18.05
C GLU A 135 -19.50 12.71 -18.20
N ASP A 136 -20.73 12.21 -18.15
CA ASP A 136 -21.03 10.78 -18.32
C ASP A 136 -20.77 10.28 -19.73
N ILE A 137 -21.12 11.09 -20.74
CA ILE A 137 -20.86 10.79 -22.16
C ILE A 137 -19.36 10.71 -22.42
N GLN A 138 -18.59 11.65 -21.87
CA GLN A 138 -17.14 11.61 -21.94
C GLN A 138 -16.55 10.39 -21.22
N TRP A 139 -17.16 9.93 -20.12
CA TRP A 139 -16.79 8.65 -19.49
C TRP A 139 -17.07 7.43 -20.38
N PHE A 140 -18.22 7.37 -21.04
CA PHE A 140 -18.52 6.31 -22.02
C PHE A 140 -17.51 6.30 -23.17
N ILE A 141 -17.18 7.48 -23.70
CA ILE A 141 -16.19 7.64 -24.76
C ILE A 141 -14.80 7.25 -24.26
N GLN A 142 -14.40 7.67 -23.05
CA GLN A 142 -13.10 7.28 -22.48
C GLN A 142 -13.00 5.77 -22.26
N ASP A 143 -14.05 5.11 -21.78
CA ASP A 143 -14.06 3.66 -21.62
C ASP A 143 -13.87 2.95 -22.97
N PHE A 144 -14.50 3.47 -24.03
CA PHE A 144 -14.29 3.02 -25.40
C PHE A 144 -12.86 3.28 -25.93
N LEU A 145 -12.34 4.50 -25.76
CA LEU A 145 -11.02 4.92 -26.27
C LEU A 145 -9.85 4.27 -25.52
N HIS A 146 -10.02 4.01 -24.21
CA HIS A 146 -9.00 3.42 -23.35
C HIS A 146 -9.09 1.90 -23.25
N ALA A 147 -9.89 1.24 -24.11
CA ALA A 147 -9.88 -0.20 -24.34
C ALA A 147 -8.58 -0.71 -25.00
N LYS A 148 -7.41 -0.23 -24.56
CA LYS A 148 -6.15 -0.97 -24.70
C LYS A 148 -6.23 -2.20 -23.77
N PRO A 149 -5.91 -3.41 -24.25
CA PRO A 149 -6.06 -4.63 -23.47
C PRO A 149 -5.13 -4.57 -22.24
N GLY A 150 -5.72 -4.33 -21.07
CA GLY A 150 -5.01 -4.16 -19.80
C GLY A 150 -5.76 -3.38 -18.72
N TYR A 151 -6.70 -2.50 -19.10
CA TYR A 151 -7.43 -1.59 -18.20
C TYR A 151 -8.93 -1.91 -18.02
N LEU A 152 -9.35 -3.16 -18.21
CA LEU A 152 -10.67 -3.58 -17.72
C LEU A 152 -10.69 -3.41 -16.19
N ILE A 153 -11.72 -2.81 -15.59
CA ILE A 153 -11.88 -2.69 -14.13
C ILE A 153 -11.82 -4.07 -13.41
N GLY A 154 -12.07 -5.15 -14.15
CA GLY A 154 -11.76 -6.52 -13.73
C GLY A 154 -10.28 -6.72 -13.39
N THR A 155 -9.35 -6.23 -14.23
CA THR A 155 -7.89 -6.29 -13.98
C THR A 155 -7.49 -5.42 -12.81
N GLU A 156 -8.07 -4.23 -12.63
CA GLU A 156 -7.80 -3.36 -11.47
C GLU A 156 -8.27 -4.01 -10.17
N ARG A 157 -9.46 -4.59 -10.14
CA ARG A 157 -9.97 -5.30 -8.96
C ARG A 157 -9.17 -6.58 -8.69
N THR A 158 -8.81 -7.33 -9.72
CA THR A 158 -7.92 -8.49 -9.55
C THR A 158 -6.50 -8.06 -9.14
N GLY A 159 -6.03 -6.92 -9.62
CA GLY A 159 -4.73 -6.32 -9.28
C GLY A 159 -4.71 -5.87 -7.84
N LEU A 160 -5.74 -5.15 -7.40
CA LEU A 160 -5.97 -4.73 -6.01
C LEU A 160 -6.14 -5.95 -5.07
N ALA A 161 -6.82 -7.01 -5.51
CA ALA A 161 -6.97 -8.24 -4.74
C ALA A 161 -5.65 -9.03 -4.65
N PHE A 162 -4.95 -9.18 -5.77
CA PHE A 162 -3.61 -9.77 -5.84
C PHE A 162 -2.63 -9.02 -4.96
N TRP A 163 -2.68 -7.69 -5.01
CA TRP A 163 -1.90 -6.77 -4.19
C TRP A 163 -2.14 -7.01 -2.70
N ARG A 164 -3.41 -7.03 -2.28
CA ARG A 164 -3.82 -7.30 -0.91
C ARG A 164 -3.33 -8.68 -0.44
N ASN A 165 -3.44 -9.70 -1.27
CA ASN A 165 -2.99 -11.06 -0.96
C ASN A 165 -1.47 -11.12 -0.81
N THR A 166 -0.75 -10.46 -1.73
CA THR A 166 0.70 -10.30 -1.70
C THR A 166 1.11 -9.63 -0.38
N MET A 167 0.51 -8.49 -0.03
CA MET A 167 0.77 -7.79 1.24
C MET A 167 0.46 -8.65 2.48
N ALA A 168 -0.61 -9.44 2.46
CA ALA A 168 -0.92 -10.35 3.56
C ALA A 168 0.14 -11.46 3.70
N HIS A 169 0.59 -12.04 2.59
CA HIS A 169 1.67 -13.03 2.58
C HIS A 169 2.96 -12.42 3.15
N TRP A 170 3.33 -11.21 2.73
CA TRP A 170 4.50 -10.49 3.23
C TRP A 170 4.44 -10.21 4.73
N ARG A 171 3.29 -9.71 5.23
CA ARG A 171 3.12 -9.48 6.68
C ARG A 171 3.26 -10.77 7.49
N THR A 172 2.77 -11.89 6.96
CA THR A 172 2.93 -13.22 7.58
C THR A 172 4.41 -13.60 7.61
N ARG A 173 5.13 -13.42 6.51
CA ARG A 173 6.57 -13.70 6.43
C ARG A 173 7.38 -12.84 7.40
N LEU A 174 7.08 -11.54 7.49
CA LEU A 174 7.68 -10.62 8.47
C LEU A 174 7.34 -11.00 9.92
N ALA A 175 6.18 -11.60 10.18
CA ALA A 175 5.84 -12.14 11.49
C ALA A 175 6.69 -13.37 11.82
N CYS A 176 6.83 -14.33 10.89
CA CYS A 176 7.73 -15.47 11.05
C CYS A 176 9.17 -15.00 11.30
N TYR A 177 9.64 -13.98 10.59
CA TYR A 177 10.99 -13.42 10.79
C TYR A 177 11.19 -12.88 12.20
N ARG A 178 10.18 -12.21 12.77
CA ARG A 178 10.26 -11.74 14.15
C ARG A 178 10.25 -12.89 15.16
N ASN A 179 9.53 -13.97 14.85
CA ASN A 179 9.54 -15.18 15.67
C ASN A 179 10.93 -15.84 15.66
N ASP A 180 11.56 -15.96 14.50
CA ASP A 180 12.93 -16.47 14.39
C ASP A 180 13.94 -15.62 15.18
N LEU A 181 13.81 -14.29 15.12
CA LEU A 181 14.63 -13.36 15.92
C LEU A 181 14.34 -13.44 17.42
N ALA A 182 13.13 -13.86 17.82
CA ALA A 182 12.83 -14.15 19.21
C ALA A 182 13.48 -15.48 19.63
N ASN A 183 13.36 -16.53 18.82
CA ASN A 183 13.98 -17.84 19.05
C ASN A 183 15.51 -17.75 19.09
N ALA A 184 16.13 -16.95 18.21
CA ALA A 184 17.57 -16.71 18.26
C ALA A 184 18.01 -16.05 19.59
N ARG A 185 17.16 -15.21 20.19
CA ARG A 185 17.43 -14.60 21.51
C ARG A 185 17.23 -15.59 22.65
N THR A 186 16.27 -16.52 22.54
CA THR A 186 16.12 -17.59 23.53
C THR A 186 17.30 -18.56 23.47
N ASP A 187 17.74 -18.92 22.27
CA ASP A 187 18.93 -19.76 22.07
C ASP A 187 20.21 -19.07 22.57
N LEU A 188 20.34 -17.76 22.33
CA LEU A 188 21.40 -16.94 22.92
C LEU A 188 21.34 -16.92 24.46
N ALA A 189 20.14 -16.90 25.04
CA ALA A 189 19.99 -16.95 26.49
C ALA A 189 20.43 -18.32 27.04
N VAL A 190 20.07 -19.42 26.37
CA VAL A 190 20.53 -20.77 26.73
C VAL A 190 22.05 -20.89 26.61
N LEU A 191 22.62 -20.37 25.52
CA LEU A 191 24.07 -20.32 25.32
C LEU A 191 24.76 -19.53 26.43
N ARG A 192 24.20 -18.38 26.83
CA ARG A 192 24.70 -17.54 27.94
C ARG A 192 24.70 -18.31 29.26
N TRP A 193 23.64 -19.06 29.57
CA TRP A 193 23.62 -19.89 30.77
C TRP A 193 24.66 -21.01 30.71
N GLY A 194 24.84 -21.65 29.55
CA GLY A 194 25.88 -22.67 29.35
C GLY A 194 27.29 -22.14 29.59
N LEU A 195 27.65 -21.03 28.94
CA LEU A 195 28.96 -20.38 29.11
C LEU A 195 29.16 -19.84 30.54
N GLY A 196 28.09 -19.32 31.16
CA GLY A 196 28.13 -18.86 32.55
C GLY A 196 28.41 -20.00 33.54
N PHE A 197 27.74 -21.15 33.39
CA PHE A 197 28.03 -22.33 34.23
C PHE A 197 29.44 -22.85 34.05
N ILE A 198 29.97 -22.83 32.82
CA ILE A 198 31.37 -23.19 32.54
C ILE A 198 32.31 -22.24 33.29
N ALA A 199 32.11 -20.93 33.19
CA ALA A 199 32.95 -19.93 33.86
C ALA A 199 32.88 -20.05 35.40
N ILE A 200 31.68 -20.22 35.96
CA ILE A 200 31.50 -20.41 37.42
C ILE A 200 32.15 -21.73 37.86
N SER A 201 32.00 -22.80 37.08
CA SER A 201 32.63 -24.08 37.41
C SER A 201 34.14 -23.98 37.40
N ASP A 202 34.71 -23.32 36.39
CA ASP A 202 36.16 -23.10 36.28
C ASP A 202 36.69 -22.31 37.49
N THR A 203 36.05 -21.19 37.83
CA THR A 203 36.44 -20.37 38.99
C THR A 203 36.42 -21.16 40.30
N LEU A 204 35.37 -21.94 40.54
CA LEU A 204 35.24 -22.75 41.76
C LEU A 204 36.29 -23.85 41.84
N MET A 205 36.59 -24.51 40.71
CA MET A 205 37.64 -25.53 40.63
C MET A 205 39.04 -24.97 40.94
N ARG A 206 39.31 -23.70 40.59
CA ARG A 206 40.59 -23.04 40.87
C ARG A 206 40.69 -22.47 42.28
N THR A 207 39.56 -22.11 42.89
CA THR A 207 39.53 -21.45 44.21
C THR A 207 39.58 -22.47 45.38
N GLN A 208 39.02 -23.67 45.20
CA GLN A 208 38.95 -24.67 46.28
C GLN A 208 40.13 -25.65 46.22
N LYS A 209 40.88 -25.78 47.33
CA LYS A 209 41.92 -26.82 47.50
C LYS A 209 41.24 -28.20 47.66
N PHE A 210 41.41 -29.05 46.64
CA PHE A 210 41.07 -30.49 46.57
C PHE A 210 40.28 -31.08 47.77
N GLY A 211 38.95 -31.02 47.71
CA GLY A 211 38.04 -31.73 48.62
C GLY A 211 37.07 -32.64 47.88
N SER A 212 36.37 -33.52 48.62
CA SER A 212 35.43 -34.56 48.11
C SER A 212 34.36 -34.07 47.11
N LYS A 213 34.09 -32.75 47.04
CA LYS A 213 33.12 -32.13 46.13
C LYS A 213 33.62 -31.91 44.69
N PHE A 214 34.83 -32.36 44.33
CA PHE A 214 35.40 -32.22 42.98
C PHE A 214 34.48 -32.74 41.86
N TYR A 215 33.80 -33.86 42.09
CA TYR A 215 32.84 -34.44 41.14
C TYR A 215 31.64 -33.52 40.85
N LEU A 216 31.21 -32.72 41.83
CA LEU A 216 30.07 -31.81 41.68
C LEU A 216 30.37 -30.66 40.71
N TYR A 217 31.61 -30.13 40.73
CA TYR A 217 32.03 -29.10 39.78
C TYR A 217 32.14 -29.64 38.35
N TRP A 218 32.69 -30.84 38.16
CA TRP A 218 32.70 -31.48 36.85
C TRP A 218 31.30 -31.74 36.30
N LEU A 219 30.33 -32.11 37.15
CA LEU A 219 28.94 -32.27 36.75
C LEU A 219 28.29 -30.94 36.33
N MET A 220 28.60 -29.85 37.04
CA MET A 220 28.16 -28.50 36.68
C MET A 220 28.78 -28.04 35.34
N MET A 221 30.08 -28.31 35.13
CA MET A 221 30.79 -28.04 33.88
C MET A 221 30.15 -28.80 32.70
N ALA A 222 29.87 -30.10 32.89
CA ALA A 222 29.22 -30.93 31.87
C ALA A 222 27.81 -30.41 31.53
N THR A 223 27.05 -30.00 32.55
CA THR A 223 25.73 -29.38 32.36
C THR A 223 25.83 -28.07 31.57
N GLY A 224 26.81 -27.22 31.90
CA GLY A 224 27.11 -26.01 31.16
C GLY A 224 27.47 -26.27 29.70
N PHE A 225 28.28 -27.30 29.43
CA PHE A 225 28.64 -27.72 28.08
C PHE A 225 27.42 -28.19 27.26
N VAL A 226 26.55 -29.02 27.85
CA VAL A 226 25.32 -29.48 27.18
C VAL A 226 24.40 -28.32 26.83
N LEU A 227 24.19 -27.38 27.76
CA LEU A 227 23.40 -26.17 27.51
C LEU A 227 24.05 -25.29 26.43
N GLY A 228 25.38 -25.13 26.47
CA GLY A 228 26.13 -24.37 25.47
C GLY A 228 25.99 -24.95 24.07
N VAL A 229 26.17 -26.27 23.91
CA VAL A 229 26.03 -26.97 22.62
C VAL A 229 24.59 -26.88 22.12
N ARG A 230 23.58 -27.07 22.98
CA ARG A 230 22.17 -26.93 22.60
C ARG A 230 21.84 -25.51 22.12
N GLY A 231 22.26 -24.49 22.87
CA GLY A 231 22.04 -23.09 22.53
C GLY A 231 22.75 -22.70 21.23
N LEU A 232 24.01 -23.13 21.05
CA LEU A 232 24.77 -22.89 19.84
C LEU A 232 24.16 -23.59 18.62
N SER A 233 23.72 -24.85 18.76
CA SER A 233 23.08 -25.59 17.67
C SER A 233 21.75 -24.96 17.24
N GLY A 234 20.90 -24.58 18.20
CA GLY A 234 19.65 -23.84 17.92
C GLY A 234 19.92 -22.55 17.17
N TYR A 235 20.89 -21.76 17.66
CA TYR A 235 21.29 -20.52 17.02
C TYR A 235 21.84 -20.73 15.60
N LEU A 236 22.77 -21.68 15.42
CA LEU A 236 23.38 -21.97 14.12
C LEU A 236 22.36 -22.54 13.13
N ARG A 237 21.34 -23.29 13.58
CA ARG A 237 20.23 -23.73 12.73
C ARG A 237 19.47 -22.54 12.16
N ILE A 238 19.13 -21.56 13.00
CA ILE A 238 18.45 -20.32 12.59
C ILE A 238 19.37 -19.47 11.71
N ARG A 239 20.69 -19.43 12.01
CA ARG A 239 21.66 -18.67 11.22
C ARG A 239 21.88 -19.27 9.83
N LYS A 240 22.00 -20.60 9.74
CA LYS A 240 22.20 -21.35 8.49
C LYS A 240 20.97 -21.32 7.59
N SER A 241 19.76 -21.41 8.15
CA SER A 241 18.52 -21.26 7.38
C SER A 241 18.32 -19.86 6.79
N ARG A 242 19.19 -18.89 7.16
CA ARG A 242 19.08 -17.47 6.78
C ARG A 242 20.28 -16.94 5.99
N MET A 243 21.44 -17.60 6.05
CA MET A 243 22.62 -17.27 5.24
C MET A 243 22.58 -17.85 3.82
N SER A 244 21.53 -18.57 3.44
CA SER A 244 20.98 -18.52 2.07
C SER A 244 20.07 -17.29 2.02
N PRO A 245 20.59 -16.09 1.72
CA PRO A 245 19.84 -14.88 1.98
C PRO A 245 18.67 -14.83 1.00
N PRO A 246 17.45 -14.47 1.41
CA PRO A 246 16.77 -13.46 0.62
C PRO A 246 17.62 -12.21 0.82
N GLN A 247 18.47 -11.92 -0.16
CA GLN A 247 19.28 -10.70 -0.21
C GLN A 247 18.37 -9.48 -0.03
N HIS A 248 18.96 -8.30 0.10
CA HIS A 248 18.25 -7.02 0.11
C HIS A 248 17.06 -6.94 -0.87
N GLN A 249 17.08 -7.73 -1.96
CA GLN A 249 15.93 -8.17 -2.76
C GLN A 249 14.59 -8.25 -2.03
N THR A 250 14.43 -8.90 -0.87
CA THR A 250 13.04 -9.09 -0.37
C THR A 250 12.41 -7.88 0.30
N LEU A 251 13.22 -7.02 0.93
CA LEU A 251 12.72 -5.70 1.34
C LEU A 251 12.55 -4.84 0.09
N VAL A 252 13.53 -4.82 -0.82
CA VAL A 252 13.49 -4.08 -2.08
C VAL A 252 12.32 -4.50 -2.97
N GLU A 253 11.89 -5.76 -2.96
CA GLU A 253 10.77 -6.33 -3.72
C GLU A 253 9.44 -5.88 -3.14
N VAL A 254 9.30 -5.88 -1.81
CA VAL A 254 8.13 -5.26 -1.18
C VAL A 254 8.07 -3.80 -1.58
N THR A 255 9.22 -3.11 -1.52
CA THR A 255 9.31 -1.70 -1.84
C THR A 255 9.09 -1.40 -3.32
N SER A 256 9.63 -2.20 -4.23
CA SER A 256 9.53 -2.03 -5.67
C SER A 256 8.14 -2.42 -6.16
N ALA A 257 7.56 -3.50 -5.62
CA ALA A 257 6.17 -3.82 -5.88
C ALA A 257 5.28 -2.68 -5.41
N THR A 258 5.52 -2.11 -4.22
CA THR A 258 4.67 -1.03 -3.68
C THR A 258 4.83 0.26 -4.44
N LEU A 259 6.06 0.57 -4.85
CA LEU A 259 6.34 1.72 -5.72
C LEU A 259 5.68 1.52 -7.07
N ASN A 260 5.80 0.35 -7.68
CA ASN A 260 5.15 0.01 -8.95
C ASN A 260 3.62 0.16 -8.83
N PHE A 261 3.01 -0.34 -7.75
CA PHE A 261 1.59 -0.14 -7.49
C PHE A 261 1.22 1.34 -7.33
N LEU A 262 1.97 2.09 -6.53
CA LEU A 262 1.76 3.52 -6.33
C LEU A 262 1.99 4.30 -7.63
N GLU A 263 2.93 3.91 -8.47
CA GLU A 263 3.23 4.60 -9.72
C GLU A 263 2.15 4.35 -10.78
N HIS A 264 1.67 3.10 -10.91
CA HIS A 264 0.75 2.71 -11.99
C HIS A 264 -0.74 2.83 -11.62
N TYR A 265 -1.09 2.68 -10.34
CA TYR A 265 -2.49 2.75 -9.88
C TYR A 265 -2.73 3.94 -8.94
N HIS A 266 -1.66 4.45 -8.30
CA HIS A 266 -1.65 5.55 -7.32
C HIS A 266 -1.83 6.97 -7.89
N PHE A 267 -1.30 7.20 -9.09
CA PHE A 267 -1.17 8.54 -9.67
C PHE A 267 -1.87 8.58 -11.03
N ILE A 268 -3.20 8.63 -11.02
CA ILE A 268 -4.00 8.86 -12.22
C ILE A 268 -4.13 10.37 -12.50
N GLU A 269 -3.98 11.20 -11.47
CA GLU A 269 -3.97 12.65 -11.58
C GLU A 269 -2.66 13.17 -11.00
N ASN A 270 -1.86 13.83 -11.83
CA ASN A 270 -0.65 14.53 -11.40
C ASN A 270 -1.06 15.60 -10.37
N THR A 271 -0.93 15.30 -9.08
CA THR A 271 -1.22 16.26 -8.00
C THR A 271 -0.17 17.38 -7.93
N GLY A 272 0.86 17.36 -8.78
CA GLY A 272 1.90 18.41 -8.88
C GLY A 272 2.82 18.50 -7.66
N VAL A 273 2.70 17.58 -6.69
CA VAL A 273 3.51 17.59 -5.47
C VAL A 273 4.75 16.72 -5.68
N GLU A 274 5.88 17.35 -5.98
CA GLU A 274 7.19 16.69 -5.89
C GLU A 274 7.53 16.46 -4.42
N VAL A 275 7.43 15.21 -3.96
CA VAL A 275 7.82 14.85 -2.59
C VAL A 275 9.34 14.74 -2.54
N PRO A 276 10.05 15.49 -1.68
CA PRO A 276 11.50 15.35 -1.53
C PRO A 276 11.84 13.96 -1.00
N THR A 277 12.37 13.11 -1.88
CA THR A 277 12.60 11.69 -1.57
C THR A 277 13.87 11.48 -0.76
N LYS A 278 13.79 10.64 0.28
CA LYS A 278 14.96 10.16 1.03
C LYS A 278 15.81 9.16 0.22
N LYS A 279 16.98 8.74 0.73
CA LYS A 279 17.97 7.97 -0.06
C LYS A 279 17.69 6.46 -0.06
N THR A 280 17.11 5.90 0.99
CA THR A 280 16.76 4.47 1.10
C THR A 280 15.40 4.22 0.49
N MET A 281 15.29 3.12 -0.25
CA MET A 281 14.05 2.72 -0.91
C MET A 281 12.87 2.65 0.07
N LEU A 282 13.07 2.11 1.28
CA LEU A 282 12.02 1.99 2.28
C LEU A 282 11.54 3.36 2.78
N ALA A 283 12.45 4.31 2.94
CA ALA A 283 12.12 5.67 3.34
C ALA A 283 11.36 6.40 2.22
N ARG A 284 11.83 6.27 0.96
CA ARG A 284 11.11 6.78 -0.22
C ARG A 284 9.68 6.28 -0.28
N LEU A 285 9.47 4.99 -0.04
CA LEU A 285 8.15 4.39 0.02
C LEU A 285 7.30 4.99 1.15
N GLY A 286 7.90 5.21 2.33
CA GLY A 286 7.24 5.90 3.43
C GLY A 286 6.76 7.29 3.02
N ASP A 287 7.57 8.04 2.29
CA ASP A 287 7.24 9.39 1.81
C ASP A 287 6.06 9.37 0.80
N PHE A 288 6.01 8.39 -0.12
CA PHE A 288 4.85 8.19 -1.01
C PHE A 288 3.57 7.73 -0.29
N LEU A 289 3.72 7.23 0.94
CA LEU A 289 2.61 6.73 1.75
C LEU A 289 2.16 7.73 2.83
N ALA A 290 2.78 8.90 2.98
CA ALA A 290 2.71 9.65 4.24
C ALA A 290 1.45 10.50 4.46
N ASN A 291 0.64 10.85 3.44
CA ASN A 291 -0.56 11.68 3.65
C ASN A 291 -1.60 11.50 2.53
N HIS A 292 -2.55 10.59 2.72
CA HIS A 292 -3.73 10.47 1.86
C HIS A 292 -4.94 10.01 2.68
N CYS A 293 -5.53 10.96 3.41
CA CYS A 293 -6.98 10.96 3.63
C CYS A 293 -7.54 11.94 2.60
N THR A 294 -7.75 11.49 1.38
CA THR A 294 -8.39 12.29 0.33
C THR A 294 -9.89 12.01 0.37
N ILE A 295 -10.65 12.92 0.97
CA ILE A 295 -12.12 12.93 0.82
C ILE A 295 -12.38 13.28 -0.65
N LEU A 296 -12.66 12.26 -1.45
CA LEU A 296 -13.00 12.41 -2.86
C LEU A 296 -14.51 12.21 -3.02
N TYR A 297 -15.12 13.05 -3.86
CA TYR A 297 -16.47 12.87 -4.37
C TYR A 297 -16.35 12.27 -5.77
N PRO A 298 -16.21 10.93 -5.91
CA PRO A 298 -15.98 10.32 -7.22
C PRO A 298 -17.18 10.57 -8.13
N SER A 299 -16.93 11.21 -9.27
CA SER A 299 -17.84 11.21 -10.41
C SER A 299 -17.27 10.25 -11.45
N PRO A 300 -17.99 9.19 -11.87
CA PRO A 300 -19.35 8.80 -11.50
C PRO A 300 -19.44 7.99 -10.19
N SER A 301 -20.65 7.86 -9.64
CA SER A 301 -20.93 7.21 -8.35
C SER A 301 -20.49 5.73 -8.28
N SER A 302 -20.40 5.05 -9.43
CA SER A 302 -19.92 3.67 -9.57
C SER A 302 -18.46 3.47 -9.12
N ARG A 303 -17.64 4.52 -9.13
CA ARG A 303 -16.21 4.50 -8.78
C ARG A 303 -15.91 4.57 -7.28
N GLU A 304 -16.90 4.90 -6.45
CA GLU A 304 -16.74 5.00 -4.99
C GLU A 304 -16.18 3.71 -4.38
N ARG A 305 -16.64 2.54 -4.84
CA ARG A 305 -16.14 1.25 -4.33
C ARG A 305 -14.69 0.99 -4.70
N THR A 306 -14.28 1.35 -5.91
CA THR A 306 -12.90 1.17 -6.38
C THR A 306 -11.97 2.13 -5.65
N HIS A 307 -12.44 3.36 -5.40
CA HIS A 307 -11.73 4.35 -4.59
C HIS A 307 -11.51 3.89 -3.15
N LEU A 308 -12.57 3.48 -2.45
CA LEU A 308 -12.48 2.95 -1.08
C LEU A 308 -11.60 1.69 -0.98
N ALA A 309 -11.63 0.81 -2.01
CA ALA A 309 -10.76 -0.35 -2.07
C ALA A 309 -9.28 0.03 -2.21
N ARG A 310 -8.99 1.08 -2.99
CA ARG A 310 -7.64 1.63 -3.17
C ARG A 310 -7.11 2.24 -1.87
N GLU A 311 -7.89 3.06 -1.16
CA GLU A 311 -7.51 3.60 0.15
C GLU A 311 -7.18 2.48 1.15
N ARG A 312 -8.02 1.45 1.22
CA ARG A 312 -7.76 0.28 2.07
C ARG A 312 -6.42 -0.39 1.76
N ASN A 313 -6.05 -0.47 0.48
CA ASN A 313 -4.79 -1.06 0.03
C ASN A 313 -3.59 -0.18 0.35
N VAL A 314 -3.75 1.15 0.28
CA VAL A 314 -2.73 2.11 0.72
C VAL A 314 -2.50 2.03 2.23
N LEU A 315 -3.56 1.99 3.04
CA LEU A 315 -3.47 1.73 4.47
C LEU A 315 -2.85 0.35 4.77
N ALA A 316 -3.08 -0.65 3.91
CA ALA A 316 -2.42 -1.97 4.02
C ALA A 316 -0.91 -1.89 3.70
N ALA A 317 -0.51 -1.08 2.74
CA ALA A 317 0.89 -0.81 2.42
C ALA A 317 1.59 -0.09 3.58
N GLN A 318 1.01 0.98 4.13
CA GLN A 318 1.52 1.68 5.33
C GLN A 318 1.75 0.72 6.50
N ARG A 319 0.77 -0.14 6.80
CA ARG A 319 0.90 -1.18 7.85
C ARG A 319 2.03 -2.16 7.58
N THR A 320 2.28 -2.48 6.31
CA THR A 320 3.37 -3.38 5.89
C THR A 320 4.73 -2.69 6.03
N VAL A 321 4.85 -1.42 5.65
CA VAL A 321 6.06 -0.60 5.89
C VAL A 321 6.38 -0.49 7.38
N ALA A 322 5.38 -0.18 8.21
CA ALA A 322 5.54 -0.18 9.66
C ALA A 322 5.92 -1.57 10.22
N ALA A 323 5.46 -2.66 9.60
CA ALA A 323 5.89 -4.01 9.96
C ALA A 323 7.37 -4.25 9.57
N CYS A 324 7.82 -3.78 8.40
CA CYS A 324 9.22 -3.82 7.98
C CYS A 324 10.12 -3.11 8.99
N TYR A 325 9.81 -1.87 9.37
CA TYR A 325 10.56 -1.14 10.41
C TYR A 325 10.61 -1.92 11.73
N ARG A 326 9.48 -2.48 12.20
CA ARG A 326 9.46 -3.33 13.41
C ARG A 326 10.39 -4.55 13.30
N THR A 327 10.49 -5.19 12.13
CA THR A 327 11.43 -6.30 11.91
C THR A 327 12.89 -5.84 11.91
N ILE A 328 13.17 -4.68 11.33
CA ILE A 328 14.50 -4.04 11.32
C ILE A 328 14.95 -3.71 12.75
N TYR A 329 14.08 -3.12 13.58
CA TYR A 329 14.41 -2.88 15.00
C TYR A 329 14.57 -4.17 15.80
N ALA A 330 13.77 -5.20 15.52
CA ALA A 330 13.94 -6.51 16.15
C ALA A 330 15.33 -7.10 15.82
N ARG A 331 15.79 -6.94 14.57
CA ARG A 331 17.13 -7.33 14.11
C ARG A 331 18.24 -6.56 14.83
N ALA A 332 18.09 -5.25 15.00
CA ALA A 332 19.07 -4.47 15.76
C ALA A 332 19.12 -4.92 17.23
N ARG A 333 17.96 -5.20 17.83
CA ARG A 333 17.88 -5.69 19.22
C ARG A 333 18.60 -7.03 19.40
N THR A 334 18.50 -7.96 18.44
CA THR A 334 19.26 -9.21 18.51
C THR A 334 20.75 -8.94 18.39
N GLY A 335 21.19 -8.15 17.42
CA GLY A 335 22.61 -7.78 17.24
C GLY A 335 23.23 -7.15 18.49
N LEU A 336 22.54 -6.17 19.10
CA LEU A 336 23.00 -5.53 20.35
C LEU A 336 23.03 -6.51 21.52
N ALA A 337 22.10 -7.46 21.60
CA ALA A 337 22.12 -8.49 22.63
C ALA A 337 23.35 -9.41 22.49
N PHE A 338 23.72 -9.79 21.26
CA PHE A 338 24.93 -10.57 20.95
C PHE A 338 26.21 -9.81 21.33
N ILE A 339 26.32 -8.54 20.94
CA ILE A 339 27.47 -7.68 21.29
C ILE A 339 27.61 -7.58 22.81
N ARG A 340 26.52 -7.28 23.52
CA ARG A 340 26.54 -7.18 24.98
C ARG A 340 27.03 -8.45 25.65
N THR A 341 26.50 -9.61 25.24
CA THR A 341 26.93 -10.90 25.78
C THR A 341 28.37 -11.26 25.44
N GLY A 342 28.80 -10.95 24.21
CA GLY A 342 30.14 -11.23 23.77
C GLY A 342 31.17 -10.43 24.57
N ILE A 343 30.90 -9.14 24.83
CA ILE A 343 31.74 -8.30 25.69
C ILE A 343 31.85 -8.88 27.10
N SER A 344 30.73 -9.30 27.71
CA SER A 344 30.73 -9.89 29.06
C SER A 344 31.55 -11.18 29.15
N PHE A 345 31.44 -12.08 28.18
CA PHE A 345 32.19 -13.35 28.23
C PHE A 345 33.66 -13.18 27.86
N SER A 346 33.99 -12.31 26.89
CA SER A 346 35.38 -11.97 26.59
C SER A 346 36.06 -11.31 27.78
N SER A 347 35.38 -10.40 28.51
CA SER A 347 35.96 -9.75 29.69
C SER A 347 36.14 -10.72 30.86
N ILE A 348 35.16 -11.60 31.12
CA ILE A 348 35.28 -12.64 32.15
C ILE A 348 36.46 -13.56 31.83
N GLY A 349 36.56 -14.07 30.60
CA GLY A 349 37.66 -14.98 30.22
C GLY A 349 39.04 -14.34 30.36
N LEU A 350 39.20 -13.08 29.94
CA LEU A 350 40.46 -12.34 30.14
C LEU A 350 40.78 -12.14 31.63
N GLY A 351 39.77 -11.82 32.45
CA GLY A 351 39.91 -11.68 33.90
C GLY A 351 40.36 -12.96 34.59
N LEU A 352 39.81 -14.12 34.17
CA LEU A 352 40.18 -15.43 34.74
C LEU A 352 41.63 -15.82 34.43
N ILE A 353 42.07 -15.61 33.19
CA ILE A 353 43.47 -15.86 32.80
C ILE A 353 44.42 -14.97 33.60
N HIS A 354 44.07 -13.69 33.77
CA HIS A 354 44.90 -12.75 34.53
C HIS A 354 44.99 -13.11 36.01
N TYR A 355 43.87 -13.52 36.63
CA TYR A 355 43.82 -13.80 38.07
C TYR A 355 44.43 -15.15 38.46
N PHE A 356 44.15 -16.22 37.72
CA PHE A 356 44.54 -17.59 38.11
C PHE A 356 45.83 -18.12 37.45
N SER A 357 46.48 -17.35 36.56
CA SER A 357 47.69 -17.76 35.80
C SER A 357 47.50 -19.02 34.94
N PHE A 358 48.54 -19.43 34.19
CA PHE A 358 48.44 -20.55 33.23
C PHE A 358 48.26 -21.92 33.91
N SER A 359 47.19 -22.63 33.55
CA SER A 359 46.82 -23.99 34.01
C SER A 359 46.14 -24.76 32.88
N LEU A 360 45.99 -26.09 33.00
CA LEU A 360 45.28 -26.94 32.01
C LEU A 360 43.83 -26.45 31.74
N LEU A 361 43.21 -25.80 32.72
CA LEU A 361 41.87 -25.24 32.61
C LEU A 361 41.78 -23.96 31.74
N THR A 362 42.92 -23.35 31.37
CA THR A 362 42.96 -22.16 30.48
C THR A 362 42.42 -22.44 29.07
N LEU A 363 42.31 -23.71 28.69
CA LEU A 363 41.61 -24.11 27.46
C LEU A 363 40.15 -23.64 27.49
N PHE A 364 39.48 -23.71 28.64
CA PHE A 364 38.09 -23.26 28.77
C PHE A 364 37.99 -21.72 28.75
N ASP A 365 38.95 -21.02 29.36
CA ASP A 365 39.00 -19.55 29.33
C ASP A 365 39.24 -19.04 27.90
N SER A 366 40.15 -19.67 27.16
CA SER A 366 40.40 -19.31 25.76
C SER A 366 39.18 -19.57 24.88
N LEU A 367 38.45 -20.68 25.11
CA LEU A 367 37.20 -20.97 24.41
C LEU A 367 36.11 -19.93 24.75
N LEU A 368 36.05 -19.45 26.00
CA LEU A 368 35.14 -18.40 26.42
C LEU A 368 35.43 -17.08 25.71
N ILE A 369 36.71 -16.69 25.59
CA ILE A 369 37.15 -15.49 24.87
C ILE A 369 36.84 -15.61 23.38
N VAL A 370 37.17 -16.73 22.75
CA VAL A 370 36.90 -16.96 21.32
C VAL A 370 35.40 -16.92 21.04
N SER A 371 34.59 -17.58 21.88
CA SER A 371 33.13 -17.52 21.78
C SER A 371 32.62 -16.09 21.93
N GLY A 372 33.12 -15.33 22.91
CA GLY A 372 32.75 -13.93 23.12
C GLY A 372 33.09 -13.03 21.91
N MET A 373 34.27 -13.20 21.33
CA MET A 373 34.69 -12.49 20.12
C MET A 373 33.82 -12.83 18.90
N LEU A 374 33.50 -14.11 18.69
CA LEU A 374 32.60 -14.53 17.62
C LEU A 374 31.20 -13.92 17.79
N MET A 375 30.69 -13.83 19.02
CA MET A 375 29.40 -13.18 19.31
C MET A 375 29.43 -11.68 19.02
N ILE A 376 30.54 -10.98 19.29
CA ILE A 376 30.69 -9.56 18.94
C ILE A 376 30.66 -9.37 17.43
N ILE A 377 31.46 -10.13 16.70
CA ILE A 377 31.52 -10.06 15.22
C ILE A 377 30.13 -10.30 14.64
N ASP A 378 29.46 -11.36 15.09
CA ASP A 378 28.13 -11.70 14.61
C ASP A 378 27.08 -10.65 14.97
N GLY A 379 27.12 -10.13 16.20
CA GLY A 379 26.23 -9.06 16.63
C GLY A 379 26.40 -7.77 15.79
N ILE A 380 27.64 -7.45 15.37
CA ILE A 380 27.91 -6.35 14.44
C ILE A 380 27.31 -6.64 13.06
N LEU A 381 27.45 -7.86 12.52
CA LEU A 381 26.84 -8.25 11.24
C LEU A 381 25.30 -8.15 11.28
N TRP A 382 24.69 -8.45 12.42
CA TRP A 382 23.25 -8.26 12.63
C TRP A 382 22.85 -6.77 12.67
N TYR A 383 23.66 -5.91 13.31
CA TYR A 383 23.37 -4.50 13.56
C TYR A 383 23.68 -3.55 12.39
N MET A 384 24.79 -3.76 11.68
CA MET A 384 25.30 -2.83 10.65
C MET A 384 24.27 -2.46 9.55
N PRO A 385 23.48 -3.40 9.00
CA PRO A 385 22.48 -3.06 7.99
C PRO A 385 21.35 -2.16 8.53
N VAL A 386 21.02 -2.26 9.82
CA VAL A 386 19.95 -1.47 10.44
C VAL A 386 20.32 -0.01 10.59
N ARG A 387 21.60 0.27 10.88
CA ARG A 387 22.10 1.64 11.05
C ARG A 387 21.94 2.48 9.78
N LYS A 388 22.02 1.86 8.61
CA LYS A 388 21.81 2.53 7.31
C LYS A 388 20.35 2.96 7.08
N GLU A 389 19.39 2.26 7.69
CA GLU A 389 17.95 2.54 7.53
C GLU A 389 17.40 3.51 8.60
N GLN A 390 18.00 3.53 9.80
CA GLN A 390 17.56 4.40 10.90
C GLN A 390 17.77 5.90 10.63
N SER A 391 18.70 6.28 9.75
CA SER A 391 18.94 7.68 9.38
C SER A 391 17.77 8.30 8.60
N GLU A 392 16.75 7.52 8.22
CA GLU A 392 15.78 7.94 7.22
C GLU A 392 14.31 7.68 7.61
N ILE A 393 14.03 7.38 8.88
CA ILE A 393 12.67 7.14 9.38
C ILE A 393 11.74 8.30 8.93
N PRO A 394 10.55 8.02 8.35
CA PRO A 394 9.56 9.04 7.99
C PRO A 394 9.40 9.99 9.17
N ARG A 395 9.70 11.28 8.94
CA ARG A 395 9.33 12.31 9.90
C ARG A 395 7.83 12.29 9.85
N CYS A 396 7.15 11.71 10.84
CA CYS A 396 5.75 12.07 11.03
C CYS A 396 5.80 13.59 11.21
N PRO A 397 5.20 14.39 10.31
CA PRO A 397 4.94 15.77 10.68
C PRO A 397 3.99 15.66 11.86
N VAL A 398 4.52 15.86 13.07
CA VAL A 398 3.67 16.16 14.21
C VAL A 398 3.10 17.52 13.83
N THR A 399 1.82 17.56 13.47
CA THR A 399 1.10 18.82 13.34
C THR A 399 1.18 19.47 14.72
N GLU A 400 1.88 20.61 14.80
CA GLU A 400 1.84 21.49 15.97
C GLU A 400 0.41 21.97 16.24
#